data_AF-A0A2D4KCP6-F1
#
_entry.id   AF-A0A2D4KCP6-F1
#
_cell.length_a   1.000
_cell.length_b   1.000
_cell.length_c   1.000
_cell.angle_alpha   90.00
_cell.angle_beta   90.00
_cell.angle_gamma   90.00
#
_symmetry.space_group_name_H-M   'P 1'
#
loop_
_entity.id
_entity.type
_entity.pdbx_description
1 polymer ?
#
loop_
_entity_poly.entity_id
_entity_poly.type
_entity_poly.pdbx_seq_one_letter_code
_entity_poly.pdbx_strand_id
1 'polypeptide(L)'
;VKGVTYCGESSASNLTMANVPWHEEVTRFVQELADLLPDYEIASEHEHSNCLLIAHKKFKIKGKWHTWIDYDRFQELVHEYEQSGGIKTFTSADYVALTPPWAVFGAKERGFDPVDTRFQRKNKIKDISGC
;
A
#
# COMPACT_ATOMS: atom_id res chain seq x y z
N VAL A 1 1.63 6.15 2.43
CA VAL A 1 2.96 6.75 2.69
C VAL A 1 4.01 5.87 2.06
N LYS A 2 4.93 6.45 1.28
CA LYS A 2 5.98 5.75 0.53
C LYS A 2 7.33 6.31 0.99
N GLY A 3 8.23 5.43 1.43
CA GLY A 3 9.62 5.82 1.72
C GLY A 3 10.31 6.29 0.43
N VAL A 4 11.13 7.33 0.54
CA VAL A 4 11.93 7.80 -0.60
C VAL A 4 12.84 6.68 -1.09
N THR A 5 12.92 6.49 -2.41
CA THR A 5 13.82 5.52 -3.03
C THR A 5 14.94 6.25 -3.74
N TYR A 6 16.14 5.67 -3.71
CA TYR A 6 17.30 6.23 -4.38
C TYR A 6 17.25 5.96 -5.89
N CYS A 7 17.40 7.00 -6.70
CA CYS A 7 17.32 6.94 -8.16
C CYS A 7 18.68 7.00 -8.87
N GLY A 8 19.79 6.86 -8.14
CA GLY A 8 21.16 7.00 -8.68
C GLY A 8 21.79 8.36 -8.38
N GLU A 9 23.10 8.49 -8.65
CA GLU A 9 23.85 9.73 -8.47
C GLU A 9 23.49 10.72 -9.58
N SER A 10 23.23 11.98 -9.21
CA SER A 10 23.02 13.07 -10.15
C SER A 10 23.58 14.36 -9.58
N SER A 11 24.04 15.27 -10.43
CA SER A 11 24.52 16.60 -10.00
C SER A 11 23.41 17.48 -9.39
N ALA A 12 22.15 17.10 -9.54
CA ALA A 12 20.98 17.84 -9.07
C ALA A 12 20.48 17.40 -7.68
N SER A 13 21.04 16.34 -7.08
CA SER A 13 20.57 15.80 -5.81
C SER A 13 21.74 15.32 -4.94
N ASN A 14 21.76 15.77 -3.69
CA ASN A 14 22.69 15.30 -2.66
C ASN A 14 22.13 14.10 -1.88
N LEU A 15 21.01 13.52 -2.31
CA LEU A 15 20.43 12.34 -1.66
C LEU A 15 21.31 11.12 -1.92
N THR A 16 21.54 10.36 -0.86
CA THR A 16 22.32 9.12 -0.86
C THR A 16 21.46 7.97 -0.38
N MET A 17 21.97 6.73 -0.47
CA MET A 17 21.32 5.57 0.15
C MET A 17 21.07 5.74 1.65
N ALA A 18 21.90 6.52 2.36
CA ALA A 18 21.70 6.80 3.79
C ALA A 18 20.46 7.66 4.07
N ASN A 19 19.87 8.27 3.05
CA ASN A 19 18.62 9.03 3.17
C ASN A 19 17.38 8.19 2.85
N VAL A 20 17.55 6.96 2.39
CA VAL A 20 16.44 6.02 2.16
C VAL A 20 16.10 5.38 3.51
N PRO A 21 14.88 5.59 4.04
CA PRO A 21 14.50 5.02 5.33
C PRO A 21 14.35 3.51 5.24
N TRP A 22 14.59 2.82 6.33
CA TRP A 22 14.21 1.41 6.46
C TRP A 22 12.70 1.27 6.57
N HIS A 23 12.16 0.12 6.17
CA HIS A 23 10.73 -0.14 6.28
C HIS A 23 10.20 0.01 7.72
N GLU A 24 10.99 -0.35 8.71
CA GLU A 24 10.66 -0.22 10.13
C GLU A 24 10.56 1.25 10.57
N GLU A 25 11.41 2.13 10.01
CA GLU A 25 11.34 3.57 10.28
C GLU A 25 10.09 4.19 9.66
N VAL A 26 9.74 3.78 8.43
CA VAL A 26 8.50 4.21 7.78
C VAL A 26 7.29 3.69 8.55
N THR A 27 7.32 2.44 9.03
CA THR A 27 6.24 1.84 9.83
C THR A 27 6.03 2.63 11.13
N ARG A 28 7.10 2.93 11.88
CA ARG A 28 7.02 3.73 13.11
C ARG A 28 6.42 5.10 12.84
N PHE A 29 6.93 5.81 11.83
CA PHE A 29 6.41 7.12 11.45
C PHE A 29 4.91 7.06 11.08
N VAL A 30 4.52 6.06 10.30
CA VAL A 30 3.13 5.88 9.85
C VAL A 30 2.20 5.53 11.01
N GLN A 31 2.68 4.77 12.00
CA GLN A 31 1.91 4.48 13.22
C GLN A 31 1.67 5.75 14.04
N GLU A 32 2.72 6.54 14.30
CA GLU A 32 2.59 7.83 15.00
C GLU A 32 1.66 8.79 14.23
N LEU A 33 1.74 8.82 12.90
CA LEU A 33 0.84 9.61 12.07
C LEU A 33 -0.61 9.12 12.15
N ALA A 34 -0.84 7.81 12.10
CA ALA A 34 -2.19 7.24 12.18
C ALA A 34 -2.84 7.53 13.55
N ASP A 35 -2.06 7.54 14.63
CA ASP A 35 -2.55 7.85 15.98
C ASP A 35 -3.06 9.31 16.10
N LEU A 36 -2.60 10.21 15.23
CA LEU A 36 -3.05 11.61 15.14
C LEU A 36 -4.27 11.81 14.23
N LEU A 37 -4.67 10.79 13.46
CA LEU A 37 -5.75 10.88 12.47
C LEU A 37 -6.99 10.13 12.96
N PRO A 38 -8.00 10.82 13.52
CA PRO A 38 -9.24 10.17 13.91
C PRO A 38 -9.87 9.48 12.70
N ASP A 39 -10.47 8.31 12.91
CA ASP A 39 -11.09 7.47 11.87
C ASP A 39 -10.15 6.89 10.82
N TYR A 40 -8.83 6.98 10.98
CA TYR A 40 -7.87 6.29 10.12
C TYR A 40 -7.09 5.22 10.89
N GLU A 41 -6.67 4.19 10.19
CA GLU A 41 -5.81 3.10 10.70
C GLU A 41 -4.94 2.58 9.56
N ILE A 42 -3.85 1.90 9.90
CA ILE A 42 -3.01 1.20 8.90
C ILE A 42 -3.77 -0.04 8.40
N ALA A 43 -4.01 -0.09 7.09
CA ALA A 43 -4.74 -1.18 6.46
C ALA A 43 -3.82 -2.23 5.82
N SER A 44 -2.72 -1.77 5.23
CA SER A 44 -1.84 -2.61 4.40
C SER A 44 -0.42 -2.08 4.43
N GLU A 45 0.55 -2.98 4.28
CA GLU A 45 1.96 -2.67 4.04
C GLU A 45 2.44 -3.40 2.78
N HIS A 46 3.48 -2.85 2.16
CA HIS A 46 4.26 -3.52 1.12
C HIS A 46 5.74 -3.23 1.36
N GLU A 47 6.40 -4.14 2.08
CA GLU A 47 7.78 -3.97 2.55
C GLU A 47 8.76 -3.82 1.39
N HIS A 48 8.61 -4.61 0.33
CA HIS A 48 9.51 -4.56 -0.82
C HIS A 48 9.52 -3.18 -1.50
N SER A 49 8.38 -2.50 -1.47
CA SER A 49 8.23 -1.14 -1.94
C SER A 49 8.38 -0.09 -0.85
N ASN A 50 8.66 -0.45 0.39
CA ASN A 50 8.73 0.47 1.53
C ASN A 50 7.50 1.41 1.61
N CYS A 51 6.31 0.81 1.63
CA CYS A 51 5.06 1.53 1.46
C CYS A 51 4.01 1.04 2.45
N LEU A 52 3.25 1.96 3.08
CA LEU A 52 2.11 1.63 3.93
C LEU A 52 0.87 2.42 3.51
N LEU A 53 -0.29 1.78 3.63
CA LEU A 53 -1.60 2.39 3.40
C LEU A 53 -2.28 2.70 4.73
N ILE A 54 -2.51 3.99 4.99
CA ILE A 54 -3.45 4.44 6.01
C ILE A 54 -4.80 4.62 5.34
N ALA A 55 -5.85 3.95 5.84
CA ALA A 55 -7.18 3.98 5.27
C ALA A 55 -8.23 4.41 6.30
N HIS A 56 -9.28 5.08 5.83
CA HIS A 56 -10.40 5.46 6.66
C HIS A 56 -11.16 4.21 7.12
N LYS A 57 -11.55 4.12 8.39
CA LYS A 57 -12.26 2.99 9.02
C LYS A 57 -13.60 2.65 8.38
N LYS A 58 -14.12 3.52 7.50
CA LYS A 58 -15.32 3.24 6.68
C LYS A 58 -15.10 2.07 5.72
N PHE A 59 -13.86 1.80 5.36
CA PHE A 59 -13.44 0.65 4.56
C PHE A 59 -13.13 -0.58 5.42
N LYS A 60 -13.32 -0.52 6.74
CA LYS A 60 -13.14 -1.64 7.67
C LYS A 60 -14.48 -2.31 7.97
N ILE A 61 -15.03 -3.00 6.99
CA ILE A 61 -16.35 -3.62 7.06
C ILE A 61 -16.27 -4.91 7.88
N LYS A 62 -17.06 -5.01 8.96
CA LYS A 62 -17.08 -6.17 9.88
C LYS A 62 -15.68 -6.54 10.40
N GLY A 63 -14.87 -5.52 10.70
CA GLY A 63 -13.51 -5.70 11.23
C GLY A 63 -12.45 -6.09 10.20
N LYS A 64 -12.82 -6.25 8.92
CA LYS A 64 -11.88 -6.59 7.84
C LYS A 64 -11.70 -5.42 6.88
N TRP A 65 -10.46 -5.21 6.44
CA TRP A 65 -10.15 -4.18 5.45
C TRP A 65 -10.70 -4.55 4.08
N HIS A 66 -11.38 -3.60 3.45
CA HIS A 66 -11.87 -3.66 2.08
C HIS A 66 -11.30 -2.47 1.32
N THR A 67 -9.99 -2.50 1.08
CA THR A 67 -9.24 -1.41 0.43
C THR A 67 -8.87 -1.72 -1.01
N TRP A 68 -9.26 -2.89 -1.52
CA TRP A 68 -9.05 -3.28 -2.91
C TRP A 68 -10.23 -2.86 -3.77
N ILE A 69 -10.03 -2.82 -5.08
CA ILE A 69 -11.07 -2.49 -6.04
C ILE A 69 -11.64 -3.80 -6.58
N ASP A 70 -12.96 -3.96 -6.43
CA ASP A 70 -13.72 -4.90 -7.24
C ASP A 70 -13.85 -4.29 -8.64
N TYR A 71 -12.94 -4.68 -9.54
CA TYR A 71 -12.88 -4.10 -10.89
C TYR A 71 -14.11 -4.44 -11.70
N ASP A 72 -14.64 -5.67 -11.60
CA ASP A 72 -15.84 -6.06 -12.33
C ASP A 72 -17.01 -5.18 -11.89
N ARG A 73 -17.20 -5.01 -10.57
CA ARG A 73 -18.25 -4.13 -10.04
C ARG A 73 -18.03 -2.66 -10.39
N PHE A 74 -16.79 -2.19 -10.37
CA PHE A 74 -16.45 -0.81 -10.76
C PHE A 74 -16.82 -0.54 -12.23
N GLN A 75 -16.52 -1.47 -13.14
CA GLN A 75 -16.86 -1.31 -14.56
C GLN A 75 -18.37 -1.29 -14.79
N GLU A 76 -19.13 -2.14 -14.09
CA GLU A 76 -20.60 -2.09 -14.12
C GLU A 76 -21.13 -0.72 -13.67
N LEU A 77 -20.63 -0.19 -12.56
CA LEU A 77 -21.07 1.09 -12.00
C LEU A 77 -20.74 2.27 -12.92
N VAL A 78 -19.55 2.26 -13.54
CA VAL A 78 -19.17 3.26 -14.56
C VAL A 78 -20.13 3.19 -15.74
N HIS A 79 -20.44 1.99 -16.24
CA HIS A 79 -21.36 1.81 -17.36
C HIS A 79 -22.78 2.32 -17.03
N GLU A 80 -23.29 2.03 -15.83
CA GLU A 80 -24.59 2.54 -15.37
C GLU A 80 -24.60 4.07 -15.24
N TYR A 81 -23.53 4.66 -14.73
CA TYR A 81 -23.38 6.12 -14.64
C TYR A 81 -23.44 6.76 -16.03
N GLU A 82 -22.69 6.24 -17.00
CA GLU A 82 -22.66 6.73 -18.39
C GLU A 82 -24.03 6.60 -19.08
N GLN A 83 -24.66 5.43 -19.00
CA GLN A 83 -25.99 5.19 -19.59
C GLN A 83 -27.07 6.10 -19.02
N SER A 84 -26.96 6.46 -17.75
CA SER A 84 -27.92 7.32 -17.07
C SER A 84 -27.67 8.81 -17.30
N GLY A 85 -26.62 9.19 -18.04
CA GLY A 85 -26.23 10.60 -18.20
C GLY A 85 -25.79 11.24 -16.87
N GLY A 86 -25.22 10.45 -15.96
CA GLY A 86 -24.75 10.90 -14.64
C GLY A 86 -25.83 10.98 -13.56
N ILE A 87 -27.04 10.45 -13.80
CA ILE A 87 -28.11 10.38 -12.79
C ILE A 87 -27.82 9.29 -11.74
N LYS A 88 -27.39 8.11 -12.17
CA LYS A 88 -26.95 7.03 -11.28
C LYS A 88 -25.51 7.28 -10.86
N THR A 89 -25.31 7.74 -9.64
CA THR A 89 -23.98 7.94 -9.06
C THR A 89 -23.57 6.78 -8.18
N PHE A 90 -22.27 6.66 -7.94
CA PHE A 90 -21.70 5.67 -7.03
C PHE A 90 -20.48 6.26 -6.33
N THR A 91 -20.06 5.60 -5.26
CA THR A 91 -18.97 6.01 -4.39
C THR A 91 -17.95 4.89 -4.28
N SER A 92 -16.80 5.18 -3.65
CA SER A 92 -15.79 4.15 -3.38
C SER A 92 -16.29 3.00 -2.52
N ALA A 93 -17.35 3.18 -1.73
CA ALA A 93 -17.93 2.10 -0.94
C ALA A 93 -18.64 1.03 -1.79
N ASP A 94 -19.03 1.37 -3.03
CA ASP A 94 -19.87 0.50 -3.88
C ASP A 94 -19.07 -0.53 -4.67
N TYR A 95 -17.74 -0.40 -4.72
CA TYR A 95 -16.82 -1.28 -5.46
C TYR A 95 -15.62 -1.71 -4.61
N VAL A 96 -15.76 -1.76 -3.30
CA VAL A 96 -14.68 -2.27 -2.44
C VAL A 96 -14.62 -3.80 -2.47
N ALA A 97 -13.41 -4.32 -2.65
CA ALA A 97 -13.08 -5.72 -2.46
C ALA A 97 -12.29 -5.91 -1.16
N LEU A 98 -12.38 -7.11 -0.58
CA LEU A 98 -11.61 -7.51 0.58
C LEU A 98 -10.10 -7.35 0.31
N THR A 99 -9.39 -6.71 1.23
CA THR A 99 -7.92 -6.65 1.19
C THR A 99 -7.38 -8.08 1.35
N PRO A 100 -6.56 -8.59 0.41
CA PRO A 100 -6.02 -9.94 0.50
C PRO A 100 -5.28 -10.17 1.81
N PRO A 101 -5.38 -11.36 2.43
CA PRO A 101 -4.78 -11.62 3.73
C PRO A 101 -3.27 -11.35 3.80
N TRP A 102 -2.54 -11.60 2.71
CA TRP A 102 -1.09 -11.35 2.59
C TRP A 102 -0.74 -9.85 2.49
N ALA A 103 -1.71 -9.01 2.15
CA ALA A 103 -1.55 -7.57 1.99
C ALA A 103 -1.91 -6.78 3.26
N VAL A 104 -2.65 -7.39 4.21
CA VAL A 104 -3.04 -6.71 5.44
C VAL A 104 -1.80 -6.37 6.27
N PHE A 105 -1.82 -5.22 6.95
CA PHE A 105 -0.73 -4.83 7.84
C PHE A 105 -0.47 -5.90 8.92
N GLY A 106 0.80 -6.30 9.10
CA GLY A 106 1.20 -7.36 10.02
C GLY A 106 1.09 -8.77 9.45
N ALA A 107 0.71 -8.94 8.17
CA ALA A 107 0.76 -10.23 7.50
C ALA A 107 2.19 -10.75 7.40
N LYS A 108 2.35 -12.09 7.37
CA LYS A 108 3.66 -12.74 7.27
C LYS A 108 4.39 -12.33 5.99
N GLU A 109 3.63 -12.14 4.92
CA GLU A 109 4.12 -11.80 3.59
C GLU A 109 4.46 -10.32 3.43
N ARG A 110 4.05 -9.47 4.38
CA ARG A 110 4.28 -8.01 4.38
C ARG A 110 3.96 -7.35 3.03
N GLY A 111 2.85 -7.77 2.42
CA GLY A 111 2.37 -7.23 1.14
C GLY A 111 2.98 -7.83 -0.12
N PHE A 112 3.92 -8.77 0.00
CA PHE A 112 4.42 -9.48 -1.17
C PHE A 112 3.43 -10.59 -1.55
N ASP A 113 2.99 -10.63 -2.81
CA ASP A 113 2.02 -11.64 -3.24
C ASP A 113 2.65 -13.06 -3.14
N PRO A 114 2.02 -14.02 -2.43
CA PRO A 114 2.50 -15.40 -2.37
C PRO A 114 2.69 -16.09 -3.73
N VAL A 115 1.99 -15.66 -4.78
CA VAL A 115 2.15 -16.26 -6.11
C VAL A 115 3.37 -15.71 -6.85
N ASP A 116 3.90 -14.56 -6.42
CA ASP A 116 5.08 -13.96 -7.01
C ASP A 116 6.35 -14.67 -6.52
N THR A 117 7.32 -14.79 -7.42
CA THR A 117 8.63 -15.36 -7.09
C THR A 117 9.63 -14.26 -6.79
N ARG A 118 10.16 -14.23 -5.57
CA ARG A 118 11.22 -13.28 -5.20
C ARG A 118 12.55 -13.69 -5.83
N PHE A 119 13.03 -12.88 -6.76
CA PHE A 119 14.35 -13.07 -7.37
C PHE A 119 15.44 -12.40 -6.54
N GLN A 120 16.26 -13.20 -5.88
CA GLN A 120 17.47 -12.72 -5.22
C GLN A 120 18.66 -12.85 -6.17
N ARG A 121 19.46 -11.78 -6.32
CA ARG A 121 20.70 -11.86 -7.10
C ARG A 121 21.67 -12.84 -6.42
N LYS A 122 22.15 -13.84 -7.15
CA LYS A 122 23.17 -14.77 -6.65
C LYS A 122 24.52 -14.03 -6.51
N ASN A 123 25.11 -14.11 -5.32
CA ASN A 123 26.48 -13.70 -4.98
C ASN A 123 26.84 -12.21 -5.17
N LYS A 124 26.55 -11.40 -4.15
CA LYS A 124 27.57 -10.58 -3.50
C LYS A 124 27.44 -10.82 -1.99
N ILE A 125 28.56 -10.75 -1.28
CA ILE A 125 28.68 -10.87 0.18
C ILE A 125 27.45 -10.23 0.84
N LYS A 126 26.80 -10.95 1.78
CA LYS A 126 25.76 -10.37 2.63
C LYS A 126 26.35 -9.13 3.29
N ASP A 127 26.12 -7.98 2.68
CA ASP A 127 26.18 -6.75 3.43
C ASP A 127 25.06 -6.89 4.46
N ILE A 128 25.41 -6.80 5.74
CA ILE A 128 24.48 -7.00 6.86
C ILE A 128 23.51 -5.79 6.94
N SER A 129 23.44 -5.00 5.86
CA SER A 129 22.65 -3.79 5.65
C SER A 129 21.41 -4.05 4.77
N GLY A 130 20.75 -5.19 4.94
CA GLY A 130 19.30 -5.33 4.69
C GLY A 130 18.72 -4.81 3.36
N CYS A 131 19.46 -4.82 2.25
CA CYS A 131 18.95 -4.50 0.91
C CYS A 131 18.87 -5.77 0.04
#